data_AF-A0A259IIV6-F1
#
_entry.id   AF-A0A259IIV6-F1
#
_cell.length_a   1.000
_cell.length_b   1.000
_cell.length_c   1.000
_cell.angle_alpha   90.00
_cell.angle_beta   90.00
_cell.angle_gamma   90.00
#
_symmetry.space_group_name_H-M   'P 1'
#
loop_
_entity.id
_entity.type
_entity.pdbx_description
1 polymer ?
#
loop_
_entity_poly.entity_id
_entity_poly.type
_entity_poly.pdbx_seq_one_letter_code
_entity_poly.pdbx_strand_id
1 'polypeptide(L)'
;MLDYFLIGSLSDPRYQPIVIASVSACLGLFGGYLAHQFYKKSQISLASALAIIFYVGGLVWVIRLVTILFYGVNFASRGGALNVISFVFLLIFDLLRYVFFTGLVISIAERKKEKFNQEFHDIKIEFAKKKAEQSELQLLSSLNALAKERDDEAGNRIVRTQNYVRALALRLRINGHYLDQLSDESIDLLVKATPLHDIGKIGIPDGILKKNGPLTDEESGPL
;
A
#
# COMPACT_ATOMS: atom_id res chain seq x y z
N MET A 1 39.62 -10.57 37.35
CA MET A 1 39.67 -10.14 38.77
C MET A 1 39.15 -8.71 38.95
N LEU A 2 39.47 -7.77 38.04
CA LEU A 2 38.90 -6.41 38.01
C LEU A 2 37.38 -6.37 37.73
N ASP A 3 36.87 -7.20 36.81
CA ASP A 3 35.43 -7.21 36.47
C ASP A 3 34.53 -7.72 37.62
N TYR A 4 34.99 -8.72 38.37
CA TYR A 4 34.25 -9.26 39.52
C TYR A 4 34.16 -8.25 40.69
N PHE A 5 35.20 -7.42 40.86
CA PHE A 5 35.23 -6.38 41.89
C PHE A 5 34.32 -5.20 41.54
N LEU A 6 34.30 -4.79 40.27
CA LEU A 6 33.40 -3.73 39.78
C LEU A 6 31.93 -4.15 39.83
N ILE A 7 31.60 -5.39 39.44
CA ILE A 7 30.22 -5.90 39.48
C ILE A 7 29.74 -6.09 40.94
N GLY A 8 30.59 -6.60 41.83
CA GLY A 8 30.27 -6.69 43.26
C GLY A 8 30.05 -5.32 43.92
N SER A 9 30.86 -4.32 43.53
CA SER A 9 30.72 -2.93 43.97
C SER A 9 29.42 -2.26 43.49
N LEU A 10 28.94 -2.58 42.29
CA LEU A 10 27.72 -2.00 41.72
C LEU A 10 26.43 -2.54 42.36
N SER A 11 26.47 -3.76 42.92
CA SER A 11 25.36 -4.35 43.66
C SER A 11 25.17 -3.75 45.07
N ASP A 12 26.15 -3.01 45.58
CA ASP A 12 26.07 -2.37 46.90
C ASP A 12 24.94 -1.32 46.92
N PRO A 13 23.98 -1.41 47.85
CA PRO A 13 22.85 -0.48 48.00
C PRO A 13 23.25 1.01 48.09
N ARG A 14 24.52 1.30 48.45
CA ARG A 14 25.06 2.66 48.50
C ARG A 14 25.24 3.31 47.14
N TYR A 15 25.51 2.54 46.08
CA TYR A 15 25.77 3.07 44.74
C TYR A 15 24.59 2.94 43.77
N GLN A 16 23.59 2.12 44.10
CA GLN A 16 22.39 1.92 43.27
C GLN A 16 21.68 3.23 42.85
N PRO A 17 21.45 4.24 43.73
CA PRO A 17 20.78 5.48 43.33
C PRO A 17 21.55 6.27 42.26
N ILE A 18 22.89 6.27 42.34
CA ILE A 18 23.78 6.96 41.40
C ILE A 18 23.68 6.32 40.02
N VAL A 19 23.74 4.98 39.97
CA VAL A 19 23.63 4.23 38.72
C VAL A 19 22.28 4.46 38.07
N ILE A 20 21.18 4.32 38.84
CA ILE A 20 19.83 4.53 38.33
C ILE A 20 19.67 5.96 37.79
N ALA A 21 20.08 6.98 38.55
CA ALA A 21 19.94 8.36 38.12
C ALA A 21 20.77 8.69 36.87
N SER A 22 21.98 8.13 36.76
CA SER A 22 22.84 8.31 35.59
C SER A 22 22.24 7.67 34.34
N VAL A 23 21.78 6.41 34.46
CA VAL A 23 21.16 5.68 33.35
C VAL A 23 19.87 6.36 32.91
N SER A 24 19.00 6.74 33.85
CA SER A 24 17.73 7.41 33.55
C SER A 24 17.92 8.80 32.95
N ALA A 25 18.94 9.56 33.37
CA ALA A 25 19.30 10.83 32.75
C ALA A 25 19.71 10.63 31.28
N CYS A 26 20.62 9.69 31.01
CA CYS A 26 21.05 9.37 29.64
C CYS A 26 19.89 8.92 28.77
N LEU A 27 19.04 8.01 29.27
CA LEU A 27 17.84 7.56 28.57
C LEU A 27 16.87 8.71 28.33
N GLY A 28 16.63 9.59 29.31
CA GLY A 28 15.74 10.74 29.14
C GLY A 28 16.20 11.68 28.02
N LEU A 29 17.49 12.05 28.03
CA LEU A 29 18.06 12.94 27.01
C LEU A 29 18.09 12.29 25.61
N PHE A 30 18.49 11.02 25.53
CA PHE A 30 18.50 10.29 24.26
C PHE A 30 17.10 10.06 23.70
N GLY A 31 16.14 9.71 24.56
CA GLY A 31 14.72 9.61 24.20
C GLY A 31 14.17 10.94 23.69
N GLY A 32 14.55 12.05 24.32
CA GLY A 32 14.18 13.41 23.87
C GLY A 32 14.75 13.73 22.49
N TYR A 33 16.00 13.37 22.24
CA TYR A 33 16.62 13.49 20.93
C TYR A 33 15.89 12.67 19.86
N LEU A 34 15.57 11.40 20.15
CA LEU A 34 14.82 10.55 19.22
C LEU A 34 13.42 11.09 18.94
N ALA A 35 12.69 11.52 19.97
CA ALA A 35 11.35 12.10 19.82
C ALA A 35 11.39 13.41 19.02
N HIS A 36 12.42 14.24 19.21
CA HIS A 36 12.61 15.46 18.44
C HIS A 36 12.93 15.18 16.96
N GLN A 37 13.79 14.19 16.69
CA GLN A 37 14.07 13.75 15.32
C GLN A 37 12.83 13.15 14.65
N PHE A 38 12.04 12.39 15.42
CA PHE A 38 10.75 11.88 14.94
C PHE A 38 9.78 13.01 14.63
N TYR A 39 9.72 14.05 15.46
CA TYR A 39 8.94 15.26 15.18
C TYR A 39 9.37 15.93 13.87
N LYS A 40 10.68 16.15 13.65
CA LYS A 40 11.18 16.75 12.40
C LYS A 40 10.73 15.98 11.15
N LYS A 41 10.70 14.65 11.24
CA LYS A 41 10.29 13.78 10.12
C LYS A 41 8.77 13.65 9.97
N SER A 42 8.02 13.66 11.05
CA SER A 42 6.57 13.41 11.04
C SER A 42 5.71 14.67 11.05
N GLN A 43 6.27 15.81 11.49
CA GLN A 43 5.58 17.10 11.70
C GLN A 43 4.40 17.02 12.68
N ILE A 44 4.43 16.06 13.62
CA ILE A 44 3.34 15.83 14.59
C ILE A 44 3.62 16.57 15.91
N SER A 45 2.73 17.49 16.28
CA SER A 45 2.84 18.30 17.51
C SER A 45 2.98 17.47 18.79
N LEU A 46 2.31 16.32 18.86
CA LEU A 46 2.40 15.41 20.00
C LEU A 46 3.82 14.85 20.18
N ALA A 47 4.56 14.60 19.11
CA ALA A 47 5.95 14.14 19.18
C ALA A 47 6.88 15.24 19.73
N SER A 48 6.66 16.50 19.35
CA SER A 48 7.42 17.62 19.92
C SER A 48 7.13 17.81 21.41
N ALA A 49 5.86 17.69 21.82
CA ALA A 49 5.49 17.76 23.24
C ALA A 49 6.18 16.64 24.03
N LEU A 50 6.18 15.41 23.50
CA LEU A 50 6.83 14.28 24.14
C LEU A 50 8.35 14.45 24.22
N ALA A 51 8.99 15.02 23.19
CA ALA A 51 10.41 15.34 23.21
C ALA A 51 10.77 16.32 24.35
N ILE A 52 9.97 17.37 24.55
CA ILE A 52 10.15 18.31 25.67
C ILE A 52 10.00 17.56 27.00
N ILE A 53 8.97 16.72 27.15
CA ILE A 53 8.76 15.92 28.36
C ILE A 53 9.94 14.97 28.63
N PHE A 54 10.53 14.39 27.59
CA PHE A 54 11.74 13.57 27.70
C PHE A 54 12.94 14.37 28.22
N TYR A 55 13.22 15.53 27.63
CA TYR A 55 14.32 16.39 28.09
C TYR A 55 14.11 16.88 29.52
N VAL A 56 12.90 17.30 29.88
CA VAL A 56 12.56 17.71 31.26
C VAL A 56 12.78 16.56 32.24
N GLY A 57 12.29 15.36 31.94
CA GLY A 57 12.52 14.19 32.81
C GLY A 57 14.00 13.79 32.89
N GLY A 58 14.74 13.87 31.78
CA GLY A 58 16.20 13.66 31.79
C GLY A 58 16.91 14.68 32.69
N LEU A 59 16.50 15.95 32.64
CA LEU A 59 17.04 17.01 33.49
C LEU A 59 16.68 16.79 34.97
N VAL A 60 15.48 16.32 35.29
CA VAL A 60 15.10 15.91 36.65
C VAL A 60 16.05 14.82 37.18
N TRP A 61 16.42 13.84 36.35
CA TRP A 61 17.39 12.82 36.71
C TRP A 61 18.82 13.33 36.86
N VAL A 62 19.23 14.32 36.04
CA VAL A 62 20.53 15.02 36.23
C VAL A 62 20.55 15.76 37.56
N ILE A 63 19.49 16.51 37.89
CA ILE A 63 19.38 17.19 39.19
C ILE A 63 19.46 16.17 40.32
N ARG A 64 18.74 15.05 40.22
CA ARG A 64 18.79 13.98 41.22
C ARG A 64 20.18 13.38 41.36
N LEU A 65 20.87 13.12 40.25
CA LEU A 65 22.25 12.61 40.26
C LEU A 65 23.17 13.56 41.02
N VAL A 66 23.10 14.86 40.72
CA VAL A 66 23.87 15.90 41.44
C VAL A 66 23.53 15.90 42.93
N THR A 67 22.25 15.88 43.30
CA THR A 67 21.84 15.85 44.71
C THR A 67 22.39 14.63 45.45
N ILE A 68 22.42 13.46 44.81
CA ILE A 68 22.95 12.23 45.43
C ILE A 68 24.46 12.34 45.64
N LEU A 69 25.20 12.86 44.65
CA LEU A 69 26.65 13.02 44.71
C LEU A 69 27.10 14.03 45.78
N PHE A 70 26.40 15.15 45.92
CA PHE A 70 26.79 16.22 46.87
C PHE A 70 26.23 16.03 48.28
N TYR A 71 25.01 15.48 48.43
CA TYR A 71 24.34 15.35 49.73
C TYR A 71 24.30 13.92 50.27
N GLY A 72 24.80 12.93 49.52
CA GLY A 72 24.88 11.53 49.96
C GLY A 72 23.51 10.90 50.25
N VAL A 73 22.47 11.32 49.51
CA VAL A 73 21.08 10.89 49.72
C VAL A 73 20.88 9.48 49.12
N ASN A 74 21.01 8.46 49.96
CA ASN A 74 20.79 7.05 49.58
C ASN A 74 19.34 6.61 49.82
N PHE A 75 18.95 5.43 49.31
CA PHE A 75 17.59 4.89 49.46
C PHE A 75 17.18 4.66 50.92
N ALA A 76 18.03 4.01 51.72
CA ALA A 76 17.62 3.46 53.02
C ALA A 76 18.11 4.26 54.24
N SER A 77 19.37 4.72 54.29
CA SER A 77 19.97 5.24 55.54
C SER A 77 19.83 6.75 55.77
N ARG A 78 19.62 7.55 54.71
CA ARG A 78 19.47 9.03 54.81
C ARG A 78 18.33 9.61 53.95
N GLY A 79 17.81 8.89 52.96
CA GLY A 79 16.76 9.40 52.06
C GLY A 79 15.32 9.16 52.51
N GLY A 80 15.08 8.18 53.39
CA GLY A 80 13.74 7.87 53.90
C GLY A 80 12.74 7.37 52.84
N ALA A 81 11.53 7.03 53.28
CA ALA A 81 10.48 6.44 52.43
C ALA A 81 10.07 7.35 51.26
N LEU A 82 10.05 8.67 51.47
CA LEU A 82 9.68 9.64 50.42
C LEU A 82 10.65 9.60 49.24
N ASN A 83 11.96 9.42 49.47
CA ASN A 83 12.92 9.33 48.38
C ASN A 83 12.71 8.07 47.54
N VAL A 84 12.50 6.93 48.21
CA VAL A 84 12.19 5.66 47.54
C VAL A 84 10.92 5.76 46.71
N ILE A 85 9.83 6.29 47.27
CA ILE A 85 8.56 6.49 46.56
C ILE A 85 8.76 7.38 45.34
N SER A 86 9.47 8.51 45.50
CA SER A 86 9.73 9.43 44.38
C SER A 86 10.56 8.79 43.26
N PHE A 87 11.52 7.92 43.60
CA PHE A 87 12.30 7.18 42.62
C PHE A 87 11.45 6.18 41.84
N VAL A 88 10.68 5.36 42.56
CA VAL A 88 9.79 4.37 41.95
C VAL A 88 8.77 5.07 41.05
N PHE A 89 8.20 6.18 41.50
CA PHE A 89 7.28 6.98 40.71
C PHE A 89 7.92 7.50 39.41
N LEU A 90 9.13 8.08 39.49
CA LEU A 90 9.84 8.58 38.32
C LEU A 90 10.18 7.46 37.33
N LEU A 91 10.59 6.28 37.82
CA LEU A 91 10.88 5.13 36.97
C LEU A 91 9.64 4.58 36.27
N ILE A 92 8.51 4.48 36.98
CA ILE A 92 7.23 4.07 36.39
C ILE A 92 6.80 5.10 35.33
N PHE A 93 6.91 6.39 35.65
CA PHE A 93 6.57 7.46 34.72
C PHE A 93 7.44 7.42 33.46
N ASP A 94 8.74 7.19 33.61
CA ASP A 94 9.67 7.03 32.48
C ASP A 94 9.30 5.84 31.60
N LEU A 95 8.97 4.70 32.21
CA LEU A 95 8.56 3.50 31.49
C LEU A 95 7.28 3.75 30.68
N LEU A 96 6.26 4.32 31.32
CA LEU A 96 4.99 4.66 30.67
C LEU A 96 5.20 5.65 29.51
N ARG A 97 6.06 6.65 29.71
CA ARG A 97 6.42 7.62 28.68
C ARG A 97 7.10 6.94 27.48
N TYR A 98 8.01 6.01 27.72
CA TYR A 98 8.66 5.24 26.66
C TYR A 98 7.69 4.35 25.88
N VAL A 99 6.82 3.62 26.59
CA VAL A 99 5.78 2.78 25.97
C VAL A 99 4.86 3.62 25.10
N PHE A 100 4.42 4.79 25.59
CA PHE A 100 3.58 5.70 24.84
C PHE A 100 4.27 6.24 23.58
N PHE A 101 5.55 6.63 23.69
CA PHE A 101 6.34 7.05 22.52
C PHE A 101 6.44 5.95 21.46
N THR A 102 6.77 4.72 21.86
CA THR A 102 6.87 3.60 20.93
C THR A 102 5.53 3.27 20.29
N GLY A 103 4.44 3.31 21.04
CA GLY A 103 3.08 3.10 20.52
C GLY A 103 2.70 4.17 19.48
N LEU A 104 3.04 5.44 19.74
CA LEU A 104 2.86 6.51 18.77
C LEU A 104 3.60 6.23 17.47
N VAL A 105 4.90 5.93 17.55
CA VAL A 105 5.74 5.64 16.37
C VAL A 105 5.19 4.47 15.56
N ILE A 106 4.80 3.38 16.23
CA ILE A 106 4.23 2.19 15.59
C ILE A 106 2.92 2.54 14.89
N SER A 107 1.99 3.21 15.57
CA SER A 107 0.68 3.55 15.00
C SER A 107 0.78 4.42 13.73
N ILE A 108 1.79 5.30 13.67
CA ILE A 108 2.05 6.15 12.50
C ILE A 108 2.69 5.32 11.38
N ALA A 109 3.61 4.42 11.72
CA ALA A 109 4.23 3.51 10.75
C ALA A 109 3.17 2.59 10.12
N GLU A 110 2.23 2.06 10.91
CA GLU A 110 1.12 1.23 10.44
C GLU A 110 0.21 2.00 9.49
N ARG A 111 -0.23 3.20 9.87
CA ARG A 111 -1.07 4.04 8.98
C ARG A 111 -0.39 4.38 7.65
N LYS A 112 0.92 4.66 7.67
CA LYS A 112 1.68 4.91 6.44
C LYS A 112 1.80 3.65 5.58
N LYS A 113 2.06 2.51 6.21
CA LYS A 113 2.12 1.20 5.54
C LYS A 113 0.79 0.84 4.89
N GLU A 114 -0.33 1.05 5.58
CA GLU A 114 -1.67 0.80 5.05
C GLU A 114 -1.97 1.66 3.83
N LYS A 115 -1.72 2.97 3.89
CA LYS A 115 -1.92 3.88 2.74
C LYS A 115 -1.07 3.47 1.54
N PHE A 116 0.21 3.19 1.76
CA PHE A 116 1.10 2.75 0.69
C PHE A 116 0.65 1.43 0.07
N ASN A 117 0.23 0.46 0.90
CA ASN A 117 -0.28 -0.82 0.41
C ASN A 117 -1.59 -0.66 -0.38
N GLN A 118 -2.46 0.25 0.01
CA GLN A 118 -3.68 0.58 -0.74
C GLN A 118 -3.35 1.20 -2.10
N GLU A 119 -2.51 2.24 -2.12
CA GLU A 119 -2.07 2.87 -3.38
C GLU A 119 -1.40 1.85 -4.32
N PHE A 120 -0.55 0.98 -3.77
CA PHE A 120 0.08 -0.08 -4.53
C PHE A 120 -0.91 -1.11 -5.08
N HIS A 121 -1.93 -1.47 -4.28
CA HIS A 121 -2.99 -2.37 -4.72
C HIS A 121 -3.81 -1.77 -5.87
N ASP A 122 -4.15 -0.50 -5.79
CA ASP A 122 -4.92 0.20 -6.82
C ASP A 122 -4.16 0.26 -8.15
N ILE A 123 -2.87 0.64 -8.10
CA ILE A 123 -1.99 0.64 -9.27
C ILE A 123 -1.88 -0.75 -9.90
N LYS A 124 -1.80 -1.80 -9.07
CA LYS A 124 -1.71 -3.18 -9.56
C LYS A 124 -2.99 -3.63 -10.26
N ILE A 125 -4.16 -3.23 -9.74
CA ILE A 125 -5.46 -3.51 -10.36
C ILE A 125 -5.57 -2.77 -11.69
N GLU A 126 -5.22 -1.48 -11.74
CA GLU A 126 -5.26 -0.69 -12.98
C GLU A 126 -4.32 -1.28 -14.05
N PHE A 127 -3.11 -1.65 -13.65
CA PHE A 127 -2.15 -2.28 -14.56
C PHE A 127 -2.65 -3.63 -15.08
N ALA A 128 -3.21 -4.48 -14.22
CA ALA A 128 -3.79 -5.76 -14.62
C ALA A 128 -4.95 -5.57 -15.60
N LYS A 129 -5.82 -4.58 -15.36
CA LYS A 129 -6.93 -4.23 -16.27
C LYS A 129 -6.42 -3.79 -17.64
N LYS A 130 -5.49 -2.84 -17.70
CA LYS A 130 -4.89 -2.38 -18.97
C LYS A 130 -4.21 -3.53 -19.73
N LYS A 131 -3.51 -4.42 -19.02
CA LYS A 131 -2.87 -5.57 -19.63
C LYS A 131 -3.90 -6.57 -20.20
N ALA A 132 -5.01 -6.78 -19.50
CA ALA A 132 -6.11 -7.61 -19.98
C ALA A 132 -6.75 -7.02 -21.25
N GLU A 133 -7.08 -5.72 -21.24
CA GLU A 133 -7.61 -5.00 -22.41
C GLU A 133 -6.67 -5.06 -23.62
N GLN A 134 -5.37 -4.87 -23.40
CA GLN A 134 -4.36 -5.00 -24.47
C GLN A 134 -4.28 -6.42 -25.02
N SER A 135 -4.31 -7.44 -24.14
CA SER A 135 -4.30 -8.84 -24.56
C SER A 135 -5.55 -9.21 -25.35
N GLU A 136 -6.71 -8.69 -24.96
CA GLU A 136 -7.97 -8.90 -25.68
C GLU A 136 -7.90 -8.29 -27.08
N LEU A 137 -7.44 -7.04 -27.21
CA LEU A 137 -7.26 -6.38 -28.50
C LEU A 137 -6.26 -7.12 -29.39
N GLN A 138 -5.16 -7.64 -28.83
CA GLN A 138 -4.20 -8.46 -29.57
C GLN A 138 -4.82 -9.76 -30.07
N LEU A 139 -5.58 -10.47 -29.24
CA LEU A 139 -6.29 -11.68 -29.64
C LEU A 139 -7.30 -11.41 -30.76
N LEU A 140 -8.14 -10.38 -30.61
CA LEU A 140 -9.10 -9.97 -31.64
C LEU A 140 -8.40 -9.61 -32.96
N SER A 141 -7.28 -8.89 -32.90
CA SER A 141 -6.51 -8.54 -34.08
C SER A 141 -5.93 -9.77 -34.78
N SER A 142 -5.49 -10.77 -34.02
CA SER A 142 -4.91 -12.01 -34.53
C SER A 142 -5.97 -12.88 -35.18
N LEU A 143 -7.13 -13.03 -34.54
CA LEU A 143 -8.29 -13.76 -35.10
C LEU A 143 -8.78 -13.12 -36.40
N ASN A 144 -8.85 -11.79 -36.44
CA ASN A 144 -9.21 -11.07 -37.66
C ASN A 144 -8.17 -11.27 -38.78
N ALA A 145 -6.88 -11.28 -38.46
CA ALA A 145 -5.83 -11.54 -39.44
C ALA A 145 -5.93 -12.97 -40.02
N LEU A 146 -6.22 -13.97 -39.18
CA LEU A 146 -6.42 -15.35 -39.61
C LEU A 146 -7.65 -15.51 -40.51
N ALA A 147 -8.78 -14.90 -40.14
CA ALA A 147 -9.98 -14.90 -40.98
C ALA A 147 -9.71 -14.21 -42.33
N LYS A 148 -8.94 -13.12 -42.31
CA LYS A 148 -8.53 -12.35 -43.49
C LYS A 148 -7.66 -13.14 -44.47
N GLU A 149 -6.81 -14.05 -44.00
CA GLU A 149 -5.95 -14.86 -44.87
C GLU A 149 -6.73 -15.95 -45.63
N ARG A 150 -7.92 -16.33 -45.16
CA ARG A 150 -8.76 -17.34 -45.82
C ARG A 150 -9.89 -16.76 -46.69
N ASP A 151 -10.17 -15.46 -46.58
CA ASP A 151 -11.23 -14.76 -47.33
C ASP A 151 -10.60 -13.68 -48.24
N ASP A 152 -10.74 -13.81 -49.57
CA ASP A 152 -9.97 -13.04 -50.55
C ASP A 152 -10.34 -11.52 -50.64
N GLU A 153 -11.39 -11.04 -49.93
CA GLU A 153 -11.95 -9.67 -50.06
C GLU A 153 -11.49 -8.65 -48.98
N ALA A 154 -10.25 -8.78 -48.54
CA ALA A 154 -9.95 -8.90 -47.13
C ALA A 154 -9.67 -7.61 -46.29
N GLY A 155 -10.04 -6.40 -46.71
CA GLY A 155 -9.74 -5.20 -45.88
C GLY A 155 -10.79 -4.12 -45.93
N ASN A 156 -11.10 -3.69 -47.14
CA ASN A 156 -12.01 -2.60 -47.37
C ASN A 156 -13.45 -2.99 -47.01
N ARG A 157 -13.82 -4.27 -47.15
CA ARG A 157 -15.15 -4.77 -46.76
C ARG A 157 -15.37 -4.70 -45.24
N ILE A 158 -14.42 -5.12 -44.42
CA ILE A 158 -14.52 -5.09 -42.94
C ILE A 158 -14.73 -3.66 -42.44
N VAL A 159 -13.90 -2.72 -42.89
CA VAL A 159 -14.02 -1.31 -42.50
C VAL A 159 -15.36 -0.71 -42.95
N ARG A 160 -15.84 -1.06 -44.16
CA ARG A 160 -17.17 -0.64 -44.62
C ARG A 160 -18.28 -1.21 -43.74
N THR A 161 -18.24 -2.49 -43.39
CA THR A 161 -19.26 -3.12 -42.54
C THR A 161 -19.28 -2.48 -41.14
N GLN A 162 -18.11 -2.23 -40.54
CA GLN A 162 -17.99 -1.51 -39.27
C GLN A 162 -18.62 -0.11 -39.34
N ASN A 163 -18.36 0.63 -40.43
CA ASN A 163 -18.96 1.95 -40.65
C ASN A 163 -20.48 1.87 -40.86
N TYR A 164 -20.97 0.87 -41.58
CA TYR A 164 -22.42 0.67 -41.78
C TYR A 164 -23.12 0.35 -40.46
N VAL A 165 -22.57 -0.58 -39.65
CA VAL A 165 -23.11 -0.91 -38.33
C VAL A 165 -23.13 0.32 -37.42
N ARG A 166 -22.04 1.11 -37.40
CA ARG A 166 -21.98 2.36 -36.63
C ARG A 166 -23.08 3.34 -37.06
N ALA A 167 -23.20 3.58 -38.37
CA ALA A 167 -24.18 4.52 -38.92
C ALA A 167 -25.62 4.08 -38.63
N LEU A 168 -25.92 2.79 -38.78
CA LEU A 168 -27.23 2.21 -38.49
C LEU A 168 -27.58 2.32 -37.00
N ALA A 169 -26.65 1.95 -36.11
CA ALA A 169 -26.85 2.02 -34.67
C ALA A 169 -27.10 3.46 -34.21
N LEU A 170 -26.32 4.42 -34.70
CA LEU A 170 -26.53 5.84 -34.41
C LEU A 170 -27.87 6.35 -34.95
N ARG A 171 -28.27 5.94 -36.16
CA ARG A 171 -29.54 6.35 -36.76
C ARG A 171 -30.74 5.80 -35.99
N LEU A 172 -30.70 4.54 -35.56
CA LEU A 172 -31.74 3.91 -34.74
C LEU A 172 -31.91 4.65 -33.41
N ARG A 173 -30.78 5.00 -32.77
CA ARG A 173 -30.78 5.77 -31.53
C ARG A 173 -31.37 7.16 -31.70
N ILE A 174 -30.97 7.89 -32.74
CA ILE A 174 -31.50 9.23 -33.04
C ILE A 174 -33.02 9.18 -33.30
N ASN A 175 -33.50 8.09 -33.89
CA ASN A 175 -34.92 7.88 -34.16
C ASN A 175 -35.70 7.36 -32.93
N GLY A 176 -35.08 7.25 -31.75
CA GLY A 176 -35.74 6.84 -30.51
C GLY A 176 -35.88 5.33 -30.32
N HIS A 177 -35.23 4.50 -31.14
CA HIS A 177 -35.28 3.04 -31.00
C HIS A 177 -34.15 2.53 -30.10
N TYR A 178 -34.46 1.50 -29.29
CA TYR A 178 -33.50 0.74 -28.49
C TYR A 178 -32.58 1.60 -27.59
N LEU A 179 -33.12 2.71 -27.05
CA LEU A 179 -32.35 3.69 -26.27
C LEU A 179 -31.63 3.07 -25.06
N ASP A 180 -32.26 2.08 -24.43
CA ASP A 180 -31.69 1.36 -23.27
C ASP A 180 -30.50 0.46 -23.64
N GLN A 181 -30.36 0.12 -24.93
CA GLN A 181 -29.38 -0.85 -25.43
C GLN A 181 -28.27 -0.17 -26.25
N LEU A 182 -28.56 0.95 -26.90
CA LEU A 182 -27.65 1.68 -27.78
C LEU A 182 -26.91 2.82 -27.06
N SER A 183 -26.29 2.52 -25.91
CA SER A 183 -25.34 3.44 -25.28
C SER A 183 -24.10 3.65 -26.16
N ASP A 184 -23.32 4.71 -25.92
CA ASP A 184 -22.08 4.93 -26.68
C ASP A 184 -21.12 3.73 -26.56
N GLU A 185 -21.03 3.13 -25.37
CA GLU A 185 -20.23 1.93 -25.12
C GLU A 185 -20.73 0.71 -25.91
N SER A 186 -22.06 0.47 -25.93
CA SER A 186 -22.65 -0.64 -26.68
C SER A 186 -22.44 -0.50 -28.17
N ILE A 187 -22.56 0.71 -28.72
CA ILE A 187 -22.31 0.98 -30.15
C ILE A 187 -20.85 0.70 -30.49
N ASP A 188 -19.92 1.15 -29.65
CA ASP A 188 -18.49 0.91 -29.86
C ASP A 188 -18.14 -0.58 -29.79
N LEU A 189 -18.75 -1.34 -28.87
CA LEU A 189 -18.66 -2.80 -28.80
C LEU A 189 -19.22 -3.49 -30.06
N LEU A 190 -20.41 -3.11 -30.52
CA LEU A 190 -21.04 -3.62 -31.74
C LEU A 190 -20.14 -3.45 -32.97
N VAL A 191 -19.50 -2.28 -33.09
CA VAL A 191 -18.58 -1.95 -34.18
C VAL A 191 -17.27 -2.75 -34.06
N LYS A 192 -16.73 -2.93 -32.86
CA LYS A 192 -15.53 -3.74 -32.63
C LYS A 192 -15.78 -5.23 -32.88
N ALA A 193 -16.99 -5.71 -32.62
CA ALA A 193 -17.39 -7.10 -32.81
C ALA A 193 -17.74 -7.44 -34.28
N THR A 194 -18.04 -6.43 -35.11
CA THR A 194 -18.47 -6.67 -36.50
C THR A 194 -17.53 -7.57 -37.32
N PRO A 195 -16.19 -7.44 -37.24
CA PRO A 195 -15.27 -8.32 -37.96
C PRO A 195 -15.41 -9.81 -37.58
N LEU A 196 -15.90 -10.11 -36.38
CA LEU A 196 -16.03 -11.49 -35.88
C LEU A 196 -17.20 -12.26 -36.49
N HIS A 197 -18.13 -11.61 -37.21
CA HIS A 197 -19.30 -12.31 -37.79
C HIS A 197 -18.91 -13.48 -38.70
N ASP A 198 -17.76 -13.36 -39.36
CA ASP A 198 -17.24 -14.35 -40.30
C ASP A 198 -16.22 -15.33 -39.67
N ILE A 199 -15.97 -15.26 -38.35
CA ILE A 199 -15.03 -16.17 -37.66
C ILE A 199 -15.42 -17.65 -37.81
N GLY A 200 -16.72 -17.93 -37.96
CA GLY A 200 -17.25 -19.28 -38.18
C GLY A 200 -16.75 -19.94 -39.47
N LYS A 201 -16.31 -19.15 -40.46
CA LYS A 201 -15.75 -19.68 -41.73
C LYS A 201 -14.44 -20.44 -41.51
N ILE A 202 -13.75 -20.24 -40.39
CA ILE A 202 -12.52 -20.98 -40.05
C ILE A 202 -12.79 -22.50 -39.94
N GLY A 203 -13.99 -22.91 -39.54
CA GLY A 203 -14.35 -24.33 -39.45
C GLY A 203 -14.71 -24.98 -40.79
N ILE A 204 -14.90 -24.21 -41.85
CA ILE A 204 -15.35 -24.72 -43.15
C ILE A 204 -14.13 -25.23 -43.95
N PRO A 205 -14.17 -26.46 -44.51
CA PRO A 205 -13.11 -26.96 -45.38
C PRO A 205 -12.89 -26.08 -46.61
N ASP A 206 -11.63 -25.86 -47.01
CA ASP A 206 -11.29 -24.99 -48.15
C ASP A 206 -11.95 -25.43 -49.47
N GLY A 207 -12.15 -26.72 -49.68
CA GLY A 207 -12.82 -27.25 -50.88
C GLY A 207 -14.28 -26.83 -51.00
N ILE A 208 -14.94 -26.54 -49.87
CA ILE A 208 -16.29 -25.99 -49.80
C ILE A 208 -16.24 -24.46 -49.83
N LEU A 209 -15.38 -23.86 -48.99
CA LEU A 209 -15.29 -22.40 -48.83
C LEU A 209 -14.84 -21.68 -50.12
N LYS A 210 -13.94 -22.29 -50.90
CA LYS A 210 -13.35 -21.71 -52.12
C LYS A 210 -13.93 -22.33 -53.41
N LYS A 211 -15.05 -23.04 -53.32
CA LYS A 211 -15.68 -23.70 -54.47
C LYS A 211 -16.17 -22.66 -55.48
N ASN A 212 -15.66 -22.71 -56.70
CA ASN A 212 -16.16 -21.90 -57.82
C ASN A 212 -17.39 -22.58 -58.46
N GLY A 213 -18.50 -22.64 -57.73
CA GLY A 213 -19.76 -23.26 -58.18
C GLY A 213 -20.76 -23.43 -57.03
N PRO A 214 -22.02 -23.81 -57.31
CA PRO A 214 -23.02 -24.03 -56.26
C PRO A 214 -22.61 -25.15 -55.31
N LEU A 215 -22.96 -25.00 -54.03
CA LEU A 215 -22.82 -26.04 -53.01
C LEU A 215 -23.82 -27.18 -53.28
N THR A 216 -23.46 -28.42 -52.95
CA THR A 216 -24.41 -29.54 -52.94
C THR A 216 -25.25 -29.50 -51.66
N ASP A 217 -26.37 -30.24 -51.65
CA ASP A 217 -27.27 -30.31 -50.49
C ASP A 217 -26.55 -30.86 -49.24
N GLU A 218 -25.55 -31.75 -49.42
CA GLU A 218 -24.70 -32.24 -48.34
C GLU A 218 -23.69 -31.19 -47.85
N GLU A 219 -23.24 -30.28 -48.72
CA GLU A 219 -22.28 -29.21 -48.39
C GLU A 219 -22.94 -28.01 -47.69
N SER A 220 -24.24 -27.75 -47.91
CA SER A 220 -24.95 -26.62 -47.29
C SER A 220 -25.36 -26.85 -45.82
N GLY A 221 -25.32 -28.10 -45.35
CA GLY A 221 -25.84 -28.49 -44.04
C GLY A 221 -27.37 -28.42 -43.93
N PRO A 222 -27.96 -28.96 -42.85
CA PRO A 222 -29.40 -28.85 -42.61
C PRO A 222 -29.78 -27.40 -42.24
N LEU A 223 -30.81 -26.87 -42.91
CA LEU A 223 -31.41 -25.55 -42.65
C LEU A 223 -32.00 -25.43 -41.23
#